data_AF-A0A2H3JSR6-F1
#
_entry.id   AF-A0A2H3JSR6-F1
#
_cell.length_a   1.000
_cell.length_b   1.000
_cell.length_c   1.000
_cell.angle_alpha   90.00
_cell.angle_beta   90.00
_cell.angle_gamma   90.00
#
_symmetry.space_group_name_H-M   'P 1'
#
loop_
_entity.id
_entity.type
_entity.pdbx_description
1 polymer ?
#
loop_
_entity_poly.entity_id
_entity_poly.type
_entity_poly.pdbx_seq_one_letter_code
_entity_poly.pdbx_strand_id
1 'polypeptide(L)'
;MAIEQQSAPPESTSEAVHDPGTDGNATATSTTPDESGTVDRTELLKKARAFLTSPQVRYEDASSKRTFLSEKGLNDLEIENLLQEVPQQPPLIPPRTYPQPPPSDLPTLLLGIARIFSWLAGGSAALLFVYFRFLYPRIEQTFKARHALRIHRRELLLKFTESLKSLKETHAETAAVLPRPRPATHEDEKFSKYTTLDDLCGAQDAPPVTLLRCVLASLAASNTAPTAAAIFAALETKYSWLRTDSYVGEQRQEELWRVLTSTPHLFHCIDESSEDPHWVYTAPELIDERSYNGSTLSSLSSLKHALEKAAQREQTRYQGLLDTLSELTGYVASRTYMVTSSFGQIYGAVQLSPEEEDVRREIRALKGLVLNRRTFIPPVARPPSVSIAPPETPGAS
;
A
#
# COMPACT_ATOMS: atom_id res chain seq x y z
N MET A 1 -43.69 -22.45 18.71
CA MET A 1 -43.59 -22.12 20.14
C MET A 1 -42.83 -20.81 20.23
N ALA A 2 -43.33 -19.65 20.67
CA ALA A 2 -44.62 -19.12 21.13
C ALA A 2 -44.57 -17.61 20.75
N ILE A 3 -45.55 -17.04 20.03
CA ILE A 3 -46.69 -16.25 20.52
C ILE A 3 -46.36 -15.28 21.66
N GLU A 4 -46.52 -13.96 21.44
CA GLU A 4 -47.47 -13.04 22.12
C GLU A 4 -47.15 -11.58 21.66
N GLN A 5 -48.03 -10.92 20.88
CA GLN A 5 -48.99 -9.86 21.28
C GLN A 5 -48.36 -8.55 21.80
N GLN A 6 -48.89 -7.33 21.70
CA GLN A 6 -50.02 -6.65 21.02
C GLN A 6 -50.08 -5.28 21.72
N SER A 7 -50.16 -4.14 21.03
CA SER A 7 -50.96 -2.97 21.47
C SER A 7 -50.93 -1.82 20.46
N ALA A 8 -52.12 -1.31 20.12
CA ALA A 8 -52.41 0.02 19.58
C ALA A 8 -53.09 0.88 20.69
N PRO A 9 -53.86 1.96 20.40
CA PRO A 9 -53.52 3.38 20.18
C PRO A 9 -54.11 4.31 21.30
N PRO A 10 -54.13 5.67 21.18
CA PRO A 10 -55.29 6.46 20.66
C PRO A 10 -54.87 7.75 19.87
N GLU A 11 -55.62 8.40 18.96
CA GLU A 11 -56.96 9.05 18.93
C GLU A 11 -57.03 10.50 19.52
N SER A 12 -57.29 11.51 18.66
CA SER A 12 -58.04 12.80 18.87
C SER A 12 -57.93 13.68 17.59
N THR A 13 -58.97 14.06 16.82
CA THR A 13 -60.17 14.95 17.08
C THR A 13 -59.74 16.43 17.16
N SER A 14 -60.26 17.47 16.45
CA SER A 14 -61.49 17.74 15.66
C SER A 14 -61.41 19.12 14.94
N GLU A 15 -62.21 19.31 13.87
CA GLU A 15 -63.11 20.45 13.51
C GLU A 15 -62.61 21.92 13.42
N ALA A 16 -63.19 22.87 12.64
CA ALA A 16 -64.46 22.94 11.90
C ALA A 16 -64.46 24.06 10.83
N VAL A 17 -65.42 23.94 9.91
CA VAL A 17 -65.87 24.85 8.84
C VAL A 17 -67.07 25.69 9.33
N HIS A 18 -67.23 26.94 8.88
CA HIS A 18 -68.54 27.62 8.94
C HIS A 18 -68.71 28.76 7.90
N ASP A 19 -69.86 28.78 7.24
CA ASP A 19 -70.55 29.86 6.51
C ASP A 19 -72.08 29.59 6.66
N PRO A 20 -73.04 30.35 6.06
CA PRO A 20 -73.44 31.78 6.11
C PRO A 20 -74.87 31.98 6.72
N GLY A 21 -75.38 33.23 6.78
CA GLY A 21 -76.81 33.49 7.05
C GLY A 21 -77.27 34.94 6.85
N THR A 22 -78.37 35.09 6.08
CA THR A 22 -79.00 36.33 5.56
C THR A 22 -80.44 36.38 6.07
N ASP A 23 -80.95 37.55 6.48
CA ASP A 23 -82.37 37.97 6.62
C ASP A 23 -82.35 39.51 6.80
N GLY A 24 -83.23 40.39 6.30
CA GLY A 24 -84.62 40.32 5.83
C GLY A 24 -85.48 41.26 6.69
N ASN A 25 -85.87 42.47 6.21
CA ASN A 25 -87.04 43.18 6.76
C ASN A 25 -87.64 44.23 5.81
N ALA A 26 -88.94 44.11 5.57
CA ALA A 26 -89.77 44.97 4.74
C ALA A 26 -90.81 45.71 5.59
N THR A 27 -91.22 46.91 5.19
CA THR A 27 -92.45 47.55 5.70
C THR A 27 -93.05 48.41 4.58
N ALA A 28 -94.27 48.05 4.18
CA ALA A 28 -95.08 48.72 3.17
C ALA A 28 -96.11 49.66 3.84
N THR A 29 -96.50 50.73 3.16
CA THR A 29 -97.76 51.44 3.43
C THR A 29 -98.31 51.97 2.11
N SER A 30 -99.49 51.49 1.76
CA SER A 30 -100.28 51.80 0.55
C SER A 30 -101.31 52.89 0.83
N THR A 31 -101.48 53.85 -0.08
CA THR A 31 -102.71 54.65 -0.18
C THR A 31 -102.90 55.17 -1.62
N THR A 32 -104.02 54.81 -2.22
CA THR A 32 -104.70 55.37 -3.42
C THR A 32 -106.13 55.73 -2.95
N PRO A 33 -106.99 56.51 -3.66
CA PRO A 33 -107.00 56.98 -5.06
C PRO A 33 -107.21 58.53 -5.15
N ASP A 34 -107.26 59.24 -6.29
CA ASP A 34 -108.27 59.20 -7.36
C ASP A 34 -107.97 60.19 -8.50
N GLU A 35 -108.70 60.01 -9.60
CA GLU A 35 -108.60 60.59 -10.95
C GLU A 35 -108.65 62.14 -11.09
N SER A 36 -107.75 62.73 -11.90
CA SER A 36 -108.06 63.75 -12.94
C SER A 36 -106.79 64.33 -13.58
N GLY A 37 -106.85 64.63 -14.89
CA GLY A 37 -105.94 65.60 -15.53
C GLY A 37 -104.93 65.03 -16.54
N THR A 38 -105.28 65.03 -17.82
CA THR A 38 -104.38 64.69 -18.94
C THR A 38 -103.10 65.55 -19.03
N VAL A 39 -103.04 66.66 -18.31
CA VAL A 39 -101.85 67.54 -18.21
C VAL A 39 -100.76 66.93 -17.32
N ASP A 40 -101.15 66.21 -16.25
CA ASP A 40 -100.20 65.59 -15.30
C ASP A 40 -99.47 64.39 -15.89
N ARG A 41 -100.06 63.74 -16.92
CA ARG A 41 -99.47 62.54 -17.54
C ARG A 41 -98.13 62.83 -18.21
N THR A 42 -97.98 64.00 -18.82
CA THR A 42 -96.69 64.41 -19.42
C THR A 42 -95.63 64.73 -18.37
N GLU A 43 -96.03 65.23 -17.19
CA GLU A 43 -95.13 65.46 -16.06
C GLU A 43 -94.69 64.15 -15.41
N LEU A 44 -95.58 63.16 -15.31
CA LEU A 44 -95.26 61.81 -14.85
C LEU A 44 -94.24 61.13 -15.78
N LEU A 45 -94.38 61.25 -17.10
CA LEU A 45 -93.38 60.74 -18.06
C LEU A 45 -92.03 61.47 -17.90
N LYS A 46 -92.02 62.78 -17.66
CA LYS A 46 -90.78 63.53 -17.38
C LYS A 46 -90.12 63.07 -16.07
N LYS A 47 -90.90 62.87 -15.00
CA LYS A 47 -90.40 62.33 -13.72
C LYS A 47 -89.88 60.91 -13.87
N ALA A 48 -90.56 60.07 -14.65
CA ALA A 48 -90.12 58.72 -14.96
C ALA A 48 -88.78 58.71 -15.72
N ARG A 49 -88.61 59.59 -16.71
CA ARG A 49 -87.31 59.77 -17.40
C ARG A 49 -86.21 60.26 -16.46
N ALA A 50 -86.52 61.20 -15.56
CA ALA A 50 -85.57 61.67 -14.55
C ALA A 50 -85.19 60.57 -13.56
N PHE A 51 -86.15 59.72 -13.18
CA PHE A 51 -85.94 58.57 -12.30
C PHE A 51 -85.05 57.51 -12.97
N LEU A 52 -85.35 57.12 -14.21
CA LEU A 52 -84.54 56.15 -14.97
C LEU A 52 -83.12 56.65 -15.24
N THR A 53 -82.91 57.96 -15.32
CA THR A 53 -81.57 58.57 -15.46
C THR A 53 -80.86 58.78 -14.12
N SER A 54 -81.50 58.55 -12.97
CA SER A 54 -80.87 58.66 -11.64
C SER A 54 -79.82 57.55 -11.43
N PRO A 55 -78.60 57.87 -10.95
CA PRO A 55 -77.50 56.89 -10.83
C PRO A 55 -77.82 55.71 -9.90
N GLN A 56 -78.70 55.90 -8.91
CA GLN A 56 -79.10 54.82 -8.00
C GLN A 56 -80.01 53.80 -8.68
N VAL A 57 -80.95 54.27 -9.49
CA VAL A 57 -81.94 53.44 -10.19
C VAL A 57 -81.31 52.75 -11.40
N ARG A 58 -80.27 53.35 -12.01
CA ARG A 58 -79.61 52.78 -13.20
C ARG A 58 -79.21 51.31 -13.02
N TYR A 59 -78.72 50.93 -11.85
CA TYR A 59 -78.25 49.58 -11.55
C TYR A 59 -79.35 48.62 -11.08
N GLU A 60 -80.58 49.09 -10.90
CA GLU A 60 -81.70 48.26 -10.47
C GLU A 60 -82.25 47.41 -11.63
N ASP A 61 -82.77 46.23 -11.32
CA ASP A 61 -83.28 45.29 -12.30
C ASP A 61 -84.42 45.89 -13.13
N ALA A 62 -84.50 45.50 -14.41
CA ALA A 62 -85.52 45.99 -15.33
C ALA A 62 -86.94 45.64 -14.85
N SER A 63 -87.12 44.53 -14.14
CA SER A 63 -88.40 44.16 -13.51
C SER A 63 -88.79 45.13 -12.40
N SER A 64 -87.88 45.48 -11.49
CA SER A 64 -88.13 46.43 -10.40
C SER A 64 -88.45 47.84 -10.92
N LYS A 65 -87.78 48.26 -12.00
CA LYS A 65 -88.11 49.51 -12.70
C LYS A 65 -89.54 49.47 -13.28
N ARG A 66 -89.92 48.35 -13.88
CA ARG A 66 -91.28 48.15 -14.42
C ARG A 66 -92.32 48.20 -13.30
N THR A 67 -92.12 47.47 -12.21
CA THR A 67 -93.06 47.46 -11.09
C THR A 67 -93.19 48.85 -10.47
N PHE A 68 -92.09 49.55 -10.22
CA PHE A 68 -92.13 50.91 -9.67
C PHE A 68 -92.85 51.89 -10.60
N LEU A 69 -92.58 51.85 -11.91
CA LEU A 69 -93.26 52.74 -12.85
C LEU A 69 -94.75 52.40 -13.00
N SER A 70 -95.12 51.12 -12.94
CA SER A 70 -96.52 50.68 -12.93
C SER A 70 -97.25 51.12 -11.65
N GLU A 71 -96.59 51.05 -10.49
CA GLU A 71 -97.11 51.57 -9.21
C GLU A 71 -97.28 53.09 -9.23
N LYS A 72 -96.50 53.81 -10.06
CA LYS A 72 -96.69 55.26 -10.29
C LYS A 72 -97.80 55.59 -11.29
N GLY A 73 -98.54 54.60 -11.79
CA GLY A 73 -99.69 54.80 -12.66
C GLY A 73 -99.34 55.01 -14.13
N LEU A 74 -98.13 54.67 -14.57
CA LEU A 74 -97.79 54.62 -16.00
C LEU A 74 -98.35 53.33 -16.62
N ASN A 75 -98.82 53.43 -17.86
CA ASN A 75 -99.31 52.27 -18.61
C ASN A 75 -98.13 51.42 -19.10
N ASP A 76 -98.30 50.10 -19.18
CA ASP A 76 -97.23 49.16 -19.56
C ASP A 76 -96.59 49.51 -20.92
N LEU A 77 -97.40 49.98 -21.89
CA LEU A 77 -96.92 50.44 -23.19
C LEU A 77 -96.02 51.69 -23.10
N GLU A 78 -96.33 52.61 -22.18
CA GLU A 78 -95.51 53.80 -21.93
C GLU A 78 -94.20 53.41 -21.23
N ILE A 79 -94.25 52.44 -20.31
CA ILE A 79 -93.09 51.92 -19.59
C ILE A 79 -92.13 51.24 -20.57
N GLU A 80 -92.63 50.41 -21.50
CA GLU A 80 -91.78 49.77 -22.51
C GLU A 80 -91.14 50.79 -23.44
N ASN A 81 -91.89 51.79 -23.90
CA ASN A 81 -91.32 52.89 -24.70
C ASN A 81 -90.25 53.67 -23.93
N LEU A 82 -90.47 53.96 -22.64
CA LEU A 82 -89.47 54.65 -21.80
C LEU A 82 -88.22 53.83 -21.56
N LEU A 83 -88.37 52.52 -21.32
CA LEU A 83 -87.23 51.62 -21.13
C LEU A 83 -86.44 51.42 -22.44
N GLN A 84 -87.12 51.49 -23.58
CA GLN A 84 -86.49 51.44 -24.90
C GLN A 84 -85.78 52.76 -25.26
N GLU A 85 -86.32 53.91 -24.82
CA GLU A 85 -85.73 55.24 -25.04
C GLU A 85 -84.43 55.48 -24.24
N VAL A 86 -84.22 54.80 -23.11
CA VAL A 86 -83.02 54.99 -22.28
C VAL A 86 -81.83 54.23 -22.91
N PRO A 87 -80.83 54.92 -23.48
CA PRO A 87 -79.70 54.26 -24.11
C PRO A 87 -78.91 53.46 -23.06
N GLN A 88 -78.74 52.16 -23.29
CA GLN A 88 -77.88 51.31 -22.47
C GLN A 88 -76.44 51.87 -22.53
N GLN A 89 -75.98 52.52 -21.46
CA GLN A 89 -74.60 53.02 -21.41
C GLN A 89 -73.60 51.86 -21.37
N PRO A 90 -72.51 51.90 -22.16
CA PRO A 90 -71.48 50.87 -22.13
C PRO A 90 -70.82 50.81 -20.74
N PRO A 91 -70.44 49.61 -20.25
CA PRO A 91 -69.88 49.43 -18.92
C PRO A 91 -68.59 50.25 -18.74
N LEU A 92 -68.48 50.97 -17.60
CA LEU A 92 -67.27 51.71 -17.24
C LEU A 92 -66.14 50.73 -16.92
N ILE A 93 -65.17 50.65 -17.82
CA ILE A 93 -63.93 49.86 -17.63
C ILE A 93 -63.08 50.56 -16.55
N PRO A 94 -62.71 49.89 -15.44
CA PRO A 94 -61.88 50.50 -14.41
C PRO A 94 -60.46 50.81 -14.96
N PRO A 95 -59.81 51.89 -14.47
CA PRO A 95 -58.47 52.25 -14.91
C PRO A 95 -57.45 51.12 -14.62
N ARG A 96 -56.76 50.68 -15.68
CA ARG A 96 -55.67 49.69 -15.64
C ARG A 96 -54.58 50.12 -14.66
N THR A 97 -54.60 49.56 -13.46
CA THR A 97 -53.52 49.64 -12.47
C THR A 97 -52.70 48.35 -12.56
N TYR A 98 -51.71 48.32 -13.45
CA TYR A 98 -50.70 47.27 -13.39
C TYR A 98 -49.76 47.56 -12.21
N PRO A 99 -49.45 46.56 -11.37
CA PRO A 99 -48.44 46.74 -10.33
C PRO A 99 -47.09 47.04 -11.00
N GLN A 100 -46.37 48.03 -10.46
CA GLN A 100 -45.05 48.40 -10.94
C GLN A 100 -44.09 47.20 -10.73
N PRO A 101 -43.27 46.81 -11.74
CA PRO A 101 -42.38 45.68 -11.59
C PRO A 101 -41.31 45.97 -10.52
N PRO A 102 -40.91 44.95 -9.73
CA PRO A 102 -39.86 45.12 -8.72
C PRO A 102 -38.52 45.52 -9.37
N PRO A 103 -37.66 46.28 -8.66
CA PRO A 103 -36.34 46.65 -9.14
C PRO A 103 -35.44 45.42 -9.35
N SER A 104 -34.45 45.52 -10.24
CA SER A 104 -33.56 44.42 -10.61
C SER A 104 -32.54 44.08 -9.53
N ASP A 105 -32.41 42.78 -9.22
CA ASP A 105 -31.51 42.25 -8.16
C ASP A 105 -30.09 41.90 -8.67
N LEU A 106 -29.73 42.41 -9.86
CA LEU A 106 -28.43 42.17 -10.50
C LEU A 106 -27.20 42.61 -9.67
N PRO A 107 -27.16 43.80 -9.04
CA PRO A 107 -25.97 44.22 -8.29
C PRO A 107 -25.70 43.32 -7.09
N THR A 108 -26.76 42.84 -6.44
CA THR A 108 -26.72 41.93 -5.30
C THR A 108 -26.16 40.56 -5.71
N LEU A 109 -26.58 40.07 -6.88
CA LEU A 109 -26.07 38.82 -7.47
C LEU A 109 -24.59 38.94 -7.84
N LEU A 110 -24.18 40.05 -8.48
CA LEU A 110 -22.78 40.31 -8.81
C LEU A 110 -21.89 40.37 -7.57
N LEU A 111 -22.36 41.02 -6.50
CA LEU A 111 -21.64 41.09 -5.22
C LEU A 111 -21.50 39.71 -4.58
N GLY A 112 -22.54 38.87 -4.68
CA GLY A 112 -22.51 37.47 -4.25
C GLY A 112 -21.47 36.65 -5.00
N ILE A 113 -21.42 36.76 -6.33
CA ILE A 113 -20.43 36.07 -7.17
C ILE A 113 -19.01 36.54 -6.83
N ALA A 114 -18.79 37.86 -6.70
CA ALA A 114 -17.49 38.42 -6.35
C ALA A 114 -16.98 37.90 -5.01
N ARG A 115 -17.89 37.74 -4.03
CA ARG A 115 -17.56 37.15 -2.72
C ARG A 115 -17.13 35.68 -2.86
N ILE A 116 -17.84 34.87 -3.65
CA ILE A 116 -17.46 33.47 -3.88
C ILE A 116 -16.06 33.38 -4.50
N PHE A 117 -15.78 34.21 -5.51
CA PHE A 117 -14.45 34.26 -6.11
C PHE A 117 -13.38 34.73 -5.13
N SER A 118 -13.66 35.67 -4.23
CA SER A 118 -12.67 36.08 -3.22
C SER A 118 -12.35 34.95 -2.24
N TRP A 119 -13.36 34.16 -1.82
CA TRP A 119 -13.14 33.00 -0.98
C TRP A 119 -12.35 31.90 -1.69
N LEU A 120 -12.64 31.66 -2.98
CA LEU A 120 -11.92 30.68 -3.78
C LEU A 120 -10.47 31.09 -4.07
N ALA A 121 -10.26 32.35 -4.43
CA ALA A 121 -8.93 32.92 -4.67
C ALA A 121 -8.12 32.99 -3.37
N GLY A 122 -8.73 33.43 -2.27
CA GLY A 122 -8.08 33.48 -0.96
C GLY A 122 -7.74 32.09 -0.42
N GLY A 123 -8.66 31.13 -0.55
CA GLY A 123 -8.45 29.74 -0.14
C GLY A 123 -7.35 29.05 -0.94
N SER A 124 -7.31 29.24 -2.26
CA SER A 124 -6.25 28.68 -3.12
C SER A 124 -4.88 29.31 -2.83
N ALA A 125 -4.82 30.63 -2.60
CA ALA A 125 -3.59 31.31 -2.20
C ALA A 125 -3.08 30.83 -0.83
N ALA A 126 -3.97 30.64 0.16
CA ALA A 126 -3.59 30.09 1.46
C ALA A 126 -3.06 28.66 1.36
N LEU A 127 -3.69 27.82 0.53
CA LEU A 127 -3.24 26.43 0.31
C LEU A 127 -1.87 26.39 -0.37
N LEU A 128 -1.64 27.23 -1.39
CA LEU A 128 -0.33 27.41 -2.02
C LEU A 128 0.73 27.86 -1.01
N PHE A 129 0.39 28.80 -0.14
CA PHE A 129 1.29 29.25 0.91
C PHE A 129 1.67 28.10 1.86
N VAL A 130 0.70 27.31 2.33
CA VAL A 130 0.96 26.15 3.18
C VAL A 130 1.83 25.11 2.46
N TYR A 131 1.55 24.85 1.18
CA TYR A 131 2.32 23.92 0.37
C TYR A 131 3.80 24.33 0.27
N PHE A 132 4.07 25.56 -0.14
CA PHE A 132 5.44 26.03 -0.33
C PHE A 132 6.18 26.27 0.99
N ARG A 133 5.47 26.73 2.03
CA ARG A 133 6.09 27.07 3.32
C ARG A 133 6.39 25.84 4.18
N PHE A 134 5.54 24.80 4.12
CA PHE A 134 5.63 23.66 5.05
C PHE A 134 5.82 22.30 4.38
N LEU A 135 5.06 21.99 3.33
CA LEU A 135 5.14 20.66 2.70
C LEU A 135 6.43 20.53 1.87
N TYR A 136 6.69 21.50 1.00
CA TYR A 136 7.85 21.49 0.11
C TYR A 136 9.19 21.27 0.84
N PRO A 137 9.55 22.04 1.89
CA PRO A 137 10.83 21.84 2.56
C PRO A 137 10.95 20.48 3.25
N ARG A 138 9.84 19.91 3.74
CA ARG A 138 9.86 18.56 4.34
C ARG A 138 10.05 17.47 3.29
N ILE A 139 9.39 17.60 2.14
CA ILE A 139 9.56 16.67 1.03
C ILE A 139 11.02 16.73 0.53
N GLU A 140 11.58 17.92 0.39
CA GLU A 140 12.97 18.09 -0.04
C GLU A 140 13.98 17.48 0.97
N GLN A 141 13.79 17.70 2.27
CA GLN A 141 14.64 17.12 3.31
C GLN A 141 14.59 15.59 3.29
N THR A 142 13.40 15.00 3.21
CA THR A 142 13.27 13.54 3.16
C THR A 142 13.84 12.95 1.88
N PHE A 143 13.71 13.65 0.75
CA PHE A 143 14.33 13.25 -0.52
C PHE A 143 15.86 13.27 -0.42
N LYS A 144 16.46 14.36 0.07
CA LYS A 144 17.91 14.47 0.28
C LYS A 144 18.43 13.39 1.23
N ALA A 145 17.75 13.14 2.34
CA ALA A 145 18.13 12.10 3.29
C ALA A 145 18.11 10.70 2.66
N ARG A 146 17.05 10.35 1.93
CA ARG A 146 16.96 9.07 1.21
C ARG A 146 18.02 8.95 0.13
N HIS A 147 18.30 10.03 -0.59
CA HIS A 147 19.34 10.05 -1.62
C HIS A 147 20.74 9.83 -1.02
N ALA A 148 21.07 10.54 0.07
CA ALA A 148 22.34 10.36 0.78
C ALA A 148 22.52 8.92 1.27
N LEU A 149 21.46 8.30 1.78
CA LEU A 149 21.49 6.90 2.22
C LEU A 149 21.75 5.94 1.06
N ARG A 150 21.12 6.15 -0.11
CA ARG A 150 21.40 5.36 -1.31
C ARG A 150 22.84 5.50 -1.79
N ILE A 151 23.39 6.72 -1.79
CA ILE A 151 24.80 6.97 -2.12
C ILE A 151 25.69 6.20 -1.16
N HIS A 152 25.49 6.35 0.15
CA HIS A 152 26.31 5.67 1.16
C HIS A 152 26.27 4.15 0.99
N ARG A 153 25.09 3.56 0.75
CA ARG A 153 24.98 2.11 0.50
C ARG A 153 25.79 1.68 -0.71
N ARG A 154 25.72 2.44 -1.80
CA ARG A 154 26.50 2.17 -3.00
C ARG A 154 28.00 2.27 -2.73
N GLU A 155 28.43 3.29 -2.00
CA GLU A 155 29.84 3.48 -1.63
C GLU A 155 30.36 2.32 -0.77
N LEU A 156 29.56 1.85 0.19
CA LEU A 156 29.92 0.72 1.05
C LEU A 156 30.04 -0.58 0.26
N LEU A 157 29.14 -0.83 -0.69
CA LEU A 157 29.25 -1.98 -1.60
C LEU A 157 30.50 -1.90 -2.48
N LEU A 158 30.85 -0.71 -2.98
CA LEU A 158 32.08 -0.53 -3.75
C LEU A 158 33.32 -0.85 -2.90
N LYS A 159 33.40 -0.31 -1.68
CA LYS A 159 34.48 -0.62 -0.72
C LYS A 159 34.56 -2.11 -0.40
N PHE A 160 33.42 -2.77 -0.25
CA PHE A 160 33.37 -4.23 -0.03
C PHE A 160 33.91 -5.00 -1.24
N THR A 161 33.48 -4.66 -2.46
CA THR A 161 33.99 -5.31 -3.68
C THR A 161 35.48 -5.10 -3.88
N GLU A 162 35.99 -3.90 -3.55
CA GLU A 162 37.41 -3.60 -3.58
C GLU A 162 38.18 -4.42 -2.54
N SER A 163 37.67 -4.55 -1.32
CA SER A 163 38.27 -5.39 -0.28
C SER A 163 38.27 -6.88 -0.63
N LEU A 164 37.25 -7.37 -1.34
CA LEU A 164 37.23 -8.75 -1.84
C LEU A 164 38.24 -8.96 -2.95
N LYS A 165 38.46 -7.95 -3.80
CA LYS A 165 39.45 -8.02 -4.86
C LYS A 165 40.86 -8.07 -4.27
N SER A 166 41.19 -7.20 -3.32
CA SER A 166 42.50 -7.21 -2.66
C SER A 166 42.73 -8.49 -1.85
N LEU A 167 41.70 -9.03 -1.18
CA LEU A 167 41.80 -10.33 -0.50
C LEU A 167 42.07 -11.47 -1.48
N LYS A 168 41.41 -11.47 -2.65
CA LYS A 168 41.69 -12.46 -3.69
C LYS A 168 43.11 -12.35 -4.25
N GLU A 169 43.60 -11.14 -4.47
CA GLU A 169 44.98 -10.90 -4.92
C GLU A 169 45.99 -11.40 -3.88
N THR A 170 45.82 -11.03 -2.60
CA THR A 170 46.67 -11.52 -1.51
C THR A 170 46.60 -13.04 -1.31
N HIS A 171 45.42 -13.65 -1.50
CA HIS A 171 45.29 -15.11 -1.46
C HIS A 171 45.98 -15.76 -2.66
N ALA A 172 45.90 -15.17 -3.86
CA ALA A 172 46.61 -15.67 -5.04
C ALA A 172 48.13 -15.59 -4.87
N GLU A 173 48.64 -14.49 -4.30
CA GLU A 173 50.05 -14.31 -3.95
C GLU A 173 50.49 -15.33 -2.89
N THR A 174 49.72 -15.50 -1.82
CA THR A 174 50.03 -16.47 -0.75
C THR A 174 49.96 -17.91 -1.26
N ALA A 175 48.97 -18.23 -2.11
CA ALA A 175 48.82 -19.54 -2.72
C ALA A 175 49.92 -19.86 -3.75
N ALA A 176 50.57 -18.84 -4.33
CA ALA A 176 51.74 -19.04 -5.19
C ALA A 176 53.00 -19.43 -4.40
N VAL A 177 53.11 -19.00 -3.14
CA VAL A 177 54.22 -19.35 -2.23
C VAL A 177 54.05 -20.75 -1.64
N LEU A 178 52.82 -21.15 -1.37
CA LEU A 178 52.57 -22.49 -0.83
C LEU A 178 52.93 -23.55 -1.88
N PRO A 179 53.63 -24.64 -1.50
CA PRO A 179 53.81 -25.77 -2.38
C PRO A 179 52.40 -26.22 -2.78
N ARG A 180 52.04 -26.01 -4.05
CA ARG A 180 50.78 -26.50 -4.57
C ARG A 180 50.75 -27.97 -4.20
N PRO A 181 49.70 -28.49 -3.54
CA PRO A 181 49.54 -29.91 -3.43
C PRO A 181 49.61 -30.39 -4.87
N ARG A 182 50.74 -31.02 -5.24
CA ARG A 182 50.80 -31.74 -6.51
C ARG A 182 49.56 -32.60 -6.43
N PRO A 183 48.68 -32.60 -7.46
CA PRO A 183 47.56 -33.51 -7.46
C PRO A 183 48.20 -34.84 -7.11
N ALA A 184 47.96 -35.31 -5.88
CA ALA A 184 48.46 -36.60 -5.45
C ALA A 184 48.02 -37.48 -6.60
N THR A 185 48.95 -38.26 -7.15
CA THR A 185 48.69 -39.17 -8.25
C THR A 185 47.66 -40.15 -7.71
N HIS A 186 46.42 -39.69 -7.68
CA HIS A 186 45.34 -40.26 -6.91
C HIS A 186 44.91 -41.35 -7.84
N GLU A 187 45.36 -42.56 -7.54
CA GLU A 187 44.86 -43.74 -8.20
C GLU A 187 43.33 -43.61 -8.16
N ASP A 188 42.68 -43.67 -9.33
CA ASP A 188 41.23 -43.65 -9.34
C ASP A 188 40.75 -44.75 -8.40
N GLU A 189 39.74 -44.46 -7.57
CA GLU A 189 39.25 -45.41 -6.55
C GLU A 189 38.91 -46.79 -7.14
N LYS A 190 38.58 -46.83 -8.43
CA LYS A 190 38.34 -48.05 -9.20
C LYS A 190 39.54 -49.00 -9.18
N PHE A 191 40.75 -48.46 -9.30
CA PHE A 191 41.98 -49.23 -9.42
C PHE A 191 42.63 -49.57 -8.08
N SER A 192 42.23 -48.88 -7.00
CA SER A 192 42.71 -49.15 -5.63
C SER A 192 42.44 -50.59 -5.15
N LYS A 193 41.40 -51.24 -5.69
CA LYS A 193 40.96 -52.58 -5.28
C LYS A 193 41.83 -53.71 -5.83
N TYR A 194 42.56 -53.45 -6.93
CA TYR A 194 43.39 -54.47 -7.54
C TYR A 194 44.71 -54.57 -6.79
N THR A 195 45.03 -55.74 -6.26
CA THR A 195 46.29 -55.98 -5.52
C THR A 195 47.26 -56.81 -6.34
N THR A 196 46.75 -57.64 -7.25
CA THR A 196 47.58 -58.53 -8.09
C THR A 196 47.55 -58.11 -9.56
N LEU A 197 48.62 -58.48 -10.26
CA LEU A 197 48.77 -58.24 -11.70
C LEU A 197 47.74 -59.03 -12.53
N ASP A 198 47.32 -60.20 -12.03
CA ASP A 198 46.35 -61.07 -12.72
C ASP A 198 44.95 -60.47 -12.74
N ASP A 199 44.55 -59.75 -11.67
CA ASP A 199 43.27 -59.05 -11.61
C ASP A 199 43.15 -57.93 -12.66
N LEU A 200 44.29 -57.47 -13.17
CA LEU A 200 44.44 -56.32 -14.04
C LEU A 200 44.64 -56.70 -15.51
N CYS A 201 44.61 -58.01 -15.82
CA CYS A 201 44.89 -58.57 -17.14
C CYS A 201 43.86 -58.21 -18.24
N GLY A 202 42.77 -57.50 -17.90
CA GLY A 202 41.75 -57.02 -18.85
C GLY A 202 41.65 -55.50 -18.99
N ALA A 203 42.39 -54.72 -18.20
CA ALA A 203 42.27 -53.27 -18.17
C ALA A 203 43.41 -52.60 -18.97
N GLN A 204 43.19 -52.38 -20.28
CA GLN A 204 44.18 -51.74 -21.15
C GLN A 204 44.48 -50.27 -20.78
N ASP A 205 43.53 -49.63 -20.08
CA ASP A 205 43.59 -48.22 -19.67
C ASP A 205 44.06 -48.02 -18.23
N ALA A 206 44.74 -49.01 -17.64
CA ALA A 206 45.24 -48.87 -16.29
C ALA A 206 46.33 -47.79 -16.17
N PRO A 207 46.25 -46.92 -15.14
CA PRO A 207 47.27 -45.91 -14.91
C PRO A 207 48.64 -46.56 -14.60
N PRO A 208 49.74 -45.94 -15.05
CA PRO A 208 51.09 -46.49 -14.88
C PRO A 208 51.47 -46.73 -13.42
N VAL A 209 50.99 -45.88 -12.49
CA VAL A 209 51.23 -46.03 -11.05
C VAL A 209 50.64 -47.34 -10.50
N THR A 210 49.40 -47.66 -10.87
CA THR A 210 48.72 -48.89 -10.43
C THR A 210 49.38 -50.14 -11.02
N LEU A 211 49.81 -50.08 -12.29
CA LEU A 211 50.55 -51.17 -12.92
C LEU A 211 51.84 -51.47 -12.15
N LEU A 212 52.64 -50.45 -11.87
CA LEU A 212 53.87 -50.59 -11.09
C LEU A 212 53.61 -51.14 -9.68
N ARG A 213 52.57 -50.64 -9.00
CA ARG A 213 52.16 -51.14 -7.68
C ARG A 213 51.82 -52.63 -7.71
N CYS A 214 51.02 -53.08 -8.68
CA CYS A 214 50.59 -54.48 -8.78
C CYS A 214 51.74 -55.42 -9.17
N VAL A 215 52.68 -54.96 -10.00
CA VAL A 215 53.88 -55.73 -10.37
C VAL A 215 54.84 -55.86 -9.20
N LEU A 216 55.07 -54.78 -8.45
CA LEU A 216 55.92 -54.84 -7.26
C LEU A 216 55.30 -55.75 -6.19
N ALA A 217 53.98 -55.70 -6.01
CA ALA A 217 53.27 -56.62 -5.12
C ALA A 217 53.39 -58.08 -5.58
N SER A 218 53.34 -58.36 -6.89
CA SER A 218 53.47 -59.72 -7.41
C SER A 218 54.91 -60.25 -7.32
N LEU A 219 55.93 -59.42 -7.56
CA LEU A 219 57.34 -59.78 -7.37
C LEU A 219 57.69 -60.01 -5.91
N ALA A 220 57.13 -59.20 -5.01
CA ALA A 220 57.26 -59.42 -3.57
C ALA A 220 56.65 -60.77 -3.16
N ALA A 221 55.50 -61.15 -3.75
CA ALA A 221 54.87 -62.45 -3.50
C ALA A 221 55.68 -63.64 -4.09
N SER A 222 56.41 -63.43 -5.19
CA SER A 222 57.27 -64.47 -5.79
C SER A 222 58.66 -64.57 -5.16
N ASN A 223 58.97 -63.72 -4.17
CA ASN A 223 60.30 -63.62 -3.54
C ASN A 223 61.44 -63.35 -4.54
N THR A 224 61.13 -62.66 -5.64
CA THR A 224 62.12 -62.23 -6.64
C THR A 224 62.55 -60.81 -6.30
N ALA A 225 63.86 -60.52 -6.40
CA ALA A 225 64.36 -59.16 -6.21
C ALA A 225 63.66 -58.20 -7.20
N PRO A 226 63.05 -57.09 -6.72
CA PRO A 226 62.31 -56.14 -7.55
C PRO A 226 63.27 -55.20 -8.30
N THR A 227 64.14 -55.77 -9.13
CA THR A 227 65.04 -55.04 -10.02
C THR A 227 64.25 -54.50 -11.21
N ALA A 228 64.66 -53.36 -11.78
CA ALA A 228 64.02 -52.76 -12.95
C ALA A 228 63.80 -53.77 -14.10
N ALA A 229 64.82 -54.57 -14.41
CA ALA A 229 64.72 -55.62 -15.43
C ALA A 229 63.67 -56.69 -15.09
N ALA A 230 63.55 -57.08 -13.82
CA ALA A 230 62.54 -58.05 -13.37
C ALA A 230 61.12 -57.49 -13.45
N ILE A 231 60.95 -56.19 -13.16
CA ILE A 231 59.66 -55.48 -13.28
C ILE A 231 59.18 -55.47 -14.73
N PHE A 232 60.03 -55.06 -15.67
CA PHE A 232 59.65 -55.02 -17.09
C PHE A 232 59.48 -56.42 -17.68
N ALA A 233 60.32 -57.40 -17.30
CA ALA A 233 60.14 -58.79 -17.71
C ALA A 233 58.79 -59.35 -17.20
N ALA A 234 58.41 -59.08 -15.95
CA ALA A 234 57.12 -59.49 -15.41
C ALA A 234 55.95 -58.83 -16.16
N LEU A 235 56.05 -57.55 -16.49
CA LEU A 235 55.05 -56.83 -17.30
C LEU A 235 54.94 -57.41 -18.72
N GLU A 236 56.06 -57.67 -19.39
CA GLU A 236 56.09 -58.22 -20.76
C GLU A 236 55.49 -59.63 -20.84
N THR A 237 55.65 -60.44 -19.79
CA THR A 237 55.04 -61.78 -19.75
C THR A 237 53.52 -61.74 -19.65
N LYS A 238 52.95 -60.72 -18.99
CA LYS A 238 51.50 -60.58 -18.77
C LYS A 238 50.81 -59.75 -19.82
N TYR A 239 51.49 -58.76 -20.38
CA TYR A 239 50.93 -57.82 -21.35
C TYR A 239 51.67 -57.95 -22.69
N SER A 240 51.04 -58.64 -23.63
CA SER A 240 51.56 -58.84 -24.99
C SER A 240 51.76 -57.53 -25.77
N TRP A 241 51.02 -56.47 -25.42
CA TRP A 241 51.15 -55.16 -26.04
C TRP A 241 52.45 -54.43 -25.66
N LEU A 242 53.08 -54.75 -24.52
CA LEU A 242 54.42 -54.23 -24.19
C LEU A 242 55.51 -54.89 -25.06
N ARG A 243 55.33 -56.16 -25.43
CA ARG A 243 56.31 -56.93 -26.20
C ARG A 243 56.34 -56.56 -27.68
N THR A 244 55.28 -55.95 -28.17
CA THR A 244 55.21 -55.55 -29.57
C THR A 244 56.19 -54.40 -29.75
N ASP A 245 57.11 -54.52 -30.72
CA ASP A 245 58.07 -53.50 -31.17
C ASP A 245 57.36 -52.31 -31.88
N SER A 246 56.13 -52.04 -31.44
CA SER A 246 55.32 -50.93 -31.84
C SER A 246 55.75 -49.74 -30.99
N TYR A 247 55.85 -48.59 -31.64
CA TYR A 247 56.04 -47.28 -31.01
C TYR A 247 55.20 -47.05 -29.75
N VAL A 248 54.00 -47.63 -29.67
CA VAL A 248 53.10 -47.51 -28.51
C VAL A 248 53.64 -48.26 -27.27
N GLY A 249 54.30 -49.40 -27.45
CA GLY A 249 54.91 -50.18 -26.37
C GLY A 249 56.09 -49.44 -25.75
N GLU A 250 56.99 -48.92 -26.58
CA GLU A 250 58.16 -48.14 -26.15
C GLU A 250 57.75 -46.88 -25.38
N GLN A 251 56.77 -46.11 -25.90
CA GLN A 251 56.28 -44.92 -25.21
C GLN A 251 55.73 -45.22 -23.82
N ARG A 252 55.02 -46.34 -23.67
CA ARG A 252 54.43 -46.73 -22.40
C ARG A 252 55.45 -47.30 -21.43
N GLN A 253 56.48 -47.99 -21.91
CA GLN A 253 57.65 -48.36 -21.11
C GLN A 253 58.40 -47.12 -20.61
N GLU A 254 58.60 -46.13 -21.47
CA GLU A 254 59.22 -44.86 -21.10
C GLU A 254 58.37 -44.11 -20.07
N GLU A 255 57.05 -44.12 -20.21
CA GLU A 255 56.14 -43.53 -19.22
C GLU A 255 56.19 -44.24 -17.87
N LEU A 256 56.21 -45.58 -17.86
CA LEU A 256 56.37 -46.37 -16.63
C LEU A 256 57.71 -46.06 -15.95
N TRP A 257 58.79 -46.01 -16.73
CA TRP A 257 60.11 -45.64 -16.23
C TRP A 257 60.13 -44.20 -15.67
N ARG A 258 59.47 -43.28 -16.38
CA ARG A 258 59.33 -41.89 -15.96
C ARG A 258 58.53 -41.79 -14.66
N VAL A 259 57.46 -42.54 -14.49
CA VAL A 259 56.67 -42.56 -13.24
C VAL A 259 57.51 -43.10 -12.09
N LEU A 260 58.17 -44.23 -12.31
CA LEU A 260 59.03 -44.89 -11.32
C LEU A 260 60.17 -43.98 -10.83
N THR A 261 60.77 -43.18 -11.73
CA THR A 261 61.84 -42.22 -11.39
C THR A 261 61.33 -40.86 -10.90
N SER A 262 60.18 -40.37 -11.38
CA SER A 262 59.64 -39.04 -11.04
C SER A 262 58.83 -39.00 -9.74
N THR A 263 58.44 -40.15 -9.19
CA THR A 263 57.61 -40.25 -7.99
C THR A 263 58.32 -40.93 -6.81
N PRO A 264 59.39 -40.32 -6.26
CA PRO A 264 60.21 -40.91 -5.18
C PRO A 264 59.45 -41.11 -3.85
N HIS A 265 58.28 -40.50 -3.71
CA HIS A 265 57.41 -40.63 -2.52
C HIS A 265 56.57 -41.91 -2.52
N LEU A 266 56.31 -42.50 -3.70
CA LEU A 266 55.58 -43.77 -3.84
C LEU A 266 56.56 -44.93 -4.07
N PHE A 267 57.57 -44.71 -4.90
CA PHE A 267 58.57 -45.70 -5.26
C PHE A 267 59.93 -45.22 -4.81
N HIS A 268 60.60 -45.97 -3.93
CA HIS A 268 61.93 -45.66 -3.46
C HIS A 268 62.91 -46.76 -3.87
N CYS A 269 64.11 -46.35 -4.26
CA CYS A 269 65.22 -47.27 -4.49
C CYS A 269 65.97 -47.47 -3.16
N ILE A 270 66.08 -48.71 -2.68
CA ILE A 270 66.74 -48.99 -1.39
C ILE A 270 68.27 -48.99 -1.53
N ASP A 271 68.79 -49.32 -2.72
CA ASP A 271 70.22 -49.55 -2.96
C ASP A 271 70.71 -48.86 -4.25
N GLU A 272 70.83 -47.52 -4.25
CA GLU A 272 71.29 -46.77 -5.43
C GLU A 272 72.74 -47.08 -5.85
N SER A 273 73.56 -47.64 -4.96
CA SER A 273 74.98 -47.96 -5.22
C SER A 273 75.24 -49.36 -5.74
N SER A 274 74.22 -50.22 -5.79
CA SER A 274 74.33 -51.58 -6.33
C SER A 274 74.26 -51.53 -7.86
N GLU A 275 74.91 -52.49 -8.55
CA GLU A 275 74.75 -52.68 -9.99
C GLU A 275 73.27 -52.94 -10.37
N ASP A 276 72.46 -53.41 -9.41
CA ASP A 276 71.03 -53.69 -9.54
C ASP A 276 70.20 -52.92 -8.49
N PRO A 277 69.55 -51.79 -8.85
CA PRO A 277 68.73 -51.02 -7.93
C PRO A 277 67.42 -51.74 -7.60
N HIS A 278 67.16 -51.93 -6.30
CA HIS A 278 65.92 -52.53 -5.79
C HIS A 278 64.83 -51.48 -5.57
N TRP A 279 63.68 -51.67 -6.20
CA TRP A 279 62.54 -50.77 -6.11
C TRP A 279 61.50 -51.29 -5.12
N VAL A 280 61.10 -50.44 -4.18
CA VAL A 280 60.04 -50.76 -3.22
C VAL A 280 58.92 -49.74 -3.30
N TYR A 281 57.70 -50.24 -3.32
CA TYR A 281 56.50 -49.43 -3.23
C TYR A 281 56.14 -49.20 -1.76
N THR A 282 56.17 -47.94 -1.33
CA THR A 282 55.60 -47.53 -0.04
C THR A 282 54.19 -47.05 -0.32
N ALA A 283 53.20 -47.78 0.18
CA ALA A 283 51.83 -47.29 0.16
C ALA A 283 51.82 -45.93 0.87
N PRO A 284 51.30 -44.85 0.24
CA PRO A 284 51.22 -43.57 0.90
C PRO A 284 50.44 -43.79 2.19
N GLU A 285 51.10 -43.53 3.33
CA GLU A 285 50.42 -43.55 4.62
C GLU A 285 49.19 -42.67 4.43
N LEU A 286 48.01 -43.25 4.60
CA LEU A 286 46.77 -42.47 4.61
C LEU A 286 46.96 -41.51 5.77
N ILE A 287 47.43 -40.30 5.47
CA ILE A 287 47.49 -39.21 6.42
C ILE A 287 46.04 -39.06 6.81
N ASP A 288 45.68 -39.58 7.99
CA ASP A 288 44.33 -39.50 8.52
C ASP A 288 43.93 -38.04 8.42
N GLU A 289 43.04 -37.72 7.48
CA GLU A 289 42.58 -36.35 7.21
C GLU A 289 42.02 -35.69 8.49
N ARG A 290 41.71 -36.52 9.50
CA ARG A 290 41.32 -36.11 10.84
C ARG A 290 42.39 -35.32 11.60
N SER A 291 43.68 -35.53 11.35
CA SER A 291 44.76 -34.91 12.12
C SER A 291 45.08 -33.47 11.67
N TYR A 292 45.05 -33.19 10.37
CA TYR A 292 45.42 -31.87 9.83
C TYR A 292 44.25 -30.88 9.69
N ASN A 293 43.01 -31.37 9.65
CA ASN A 293 41.83 -30.52 9.47
C ASN A 293 41.30 -29.89 10.76
N GLY A 294 41.85 -30.26 11.93
CA GLY A 294 41.34 -29.82 13.23
C GLY A 294 41.36 -28.30 13.43
N SER A 295 42.43 -27.61 13.01
CA SER A 295 42.55 -26.16 13.27
C SER A 295 41.77 -25.32 12.26
N THR A 296 41.81 -25.66 10.97
CA THR A 296 41.15 -24.91 9.89
C THR A 296 39.64 -25.11 9.89
N LEU A 297 39.15 -26.31 10.18
CA LEU A 297 37.72 -26.54 10.35
C LEU A 297 37.18 -25.89 11.64
N SER A 298 37.99 -25.80 12.71
CA SER A 298 37.61 -25.06 13.91
C SER A 298 37.49 -23.55 13.66
N SER A 299 38.38 -22.97 12.87
CA SER A 299 38.31 -21.55 12.51
C SER A 299 37.16 -21.26 11.54
N LEU A 300 36.91 -22.14 10.57
CA LEU A 300 35.75 -22.04 9.66
C LEU A 300 34.41 -22.20 10.39
N SER A 301 34.30 -23.15 11.32
CA SER A 301 33.09 -23.33 12.12
C SER A 301 32.86 -22.14 13.06
N SER A 302 33.92 -21.62 13.68
CA SER A 302 33.86 -20.38 14.48
C SER A 302 33.41 -19.18 13.63
N LEU A 303 33.96 -19.02 12.43
CA LEU A 303 33.58 -17.95 11.50
C LEU A 303 32.13 -18.10 11.05
N LYS A 304 31.68 -19.31 10.72
CA LYS A 304 30.27 -19.60 10.37
C LYS A 304 29.34 -19.19 11.51
N HIS A 305 29.66 -19.57 12.74
CA HIS A 305 28.85 -19.19 13.90
C HIS A 305 28.87 -17.68 14.16
N ALA A 306 30.00 -17.01 13.97
CA ALA A 306 30.08 -15.55 14.08
C ALA A 306 29.19 -14.87 13.02
N LEU A 307 29.15 -15.41 11.80
CA LEU A 307 28.37 -14.87 10.67
C LEU A 307 26.86 -15.12 10.86
N GLU A 308 26.46 -16.31 11.31
CA GLU A 308 25.07 -16.61 11.68
C GLU A 308 24.58 -15.71 12.83
N LYS A 309 25.41 -15.49 13.85
CA LYS A 309 25.11 -14.58 14.96
C LYS A 309 24.96 -13.12 14.50
N ALA A 310 25.73 -12.70 13.50
CA ALA A 310 25.59 -11.37 12.89
C ALA A 310 24.28 -11.25 12.09
N ALA A 311 23.93 -12.27 11.31
CA ALA A 311 22.67 -12.31 10.56
C ALA A 311 21.43 -12.28 11.47
N GLN A 312 21.46 -13.03 12.59
CA GLN A 312 20.38 -13.04 13.59
C GLN A 312 20.19 -11.66 14.26
N ARG A 313 21.27 -10.91 14.48
CA ARG A 313 21.18 -9.53 15.02
C ARG A 313 20.53 -8.54 14.04
N GLU A 314 20.68 -8.75 12.73
CA GLU A 314 19.97 -7.91 11.76
C GLU A 314 18.49 -8.27 11.70
N GLN A 315 18.15 -9.56 11.72
CA GLN A 315 16.76 -10.03 11.72
C GLN A 315 15.96 -9.48 12.89
N THR A 316 16.52 -9.47 14.11
CA THR A 316 15.84 -8.93 15.30
C THR A 316 15.59 -7.41 15.21
N ARG A 317 16.46 -6.63 14.55
CA ARG A 317 16.23 -5.20 14.33
C ARG A 317 15.06 -4.93 13.38
N TYR A 318 14.95 -5.71 12.32
CA TYR A 318 13.86 -5.57 11.34
C TYR A 318 12.55 -6.16 11.87
N GLN A 319 12.59 -7.19 12.70
CA GLN A 319 11.41 -7.76 13.36
C GLN A 319 10.74 -6.73 14.27
N GLY A 320 11.49 -6.01 15.11
CA GLY A 320 10.91 -4.94 15.92
C GLY A 320 10.26 -3.84 15.07
N LEU A 321 10.87 -3.48 13.94
CA LEU A 321 10.31 -2.48 13.04
C LEU A 321 9.05 -2.98 12.32
N LEU A 322 9.03 -4.24 11.89
CA LEU A 322 7.85 -4.87 11.31
C LEU A 322 6.70 -4.99 12.32
N ASP A 323 7.00 -5.26 13.59
CA ASP A 323 6.01 -5.31 14.66
C ASP A 323 5.46 -3.90 14.96
N THR A 324 6.31 -2.88 15.01
CA THR A 324 5.82 -1.50 15.12
C THR A 324 5.01 -1.03 13.92
N LEU A 325 5.33 -1.53 12.71
CA LEU A 325 4.54 -1.23 11.51
C LEU A 325 3.21 -1.98 11.53
N SER A 326 3.17 -3.22 12.00
CA SER A 326 1.93 -3.99 12.14
C SER A 326 0.99 -3.33 13.16
N GLU A 327 1.53 -2.87 14.30
CA GLU A 327 0.79 -2.15 15.34
C GLU A 327 0.27 -0.80 14.84
N LEU A 328 1.10 -0.05 14.09
CA LEU A 328 0.69 1.20 13.44
C LEU A 328 -0.44 0.96 12.42
N THR A 329 -0.32 -0.06 11.58
CA THR A 329 -1.34 -0.41 10.59
C THR A 329 -2.64 -0.82 11.26
N GLY A 330 -2.58 -1.60 12.36
CA GLY A 330 -3.75 -1.93 13.18
C GLY A 330 -4.42 -0.69 13.77
N TYR A 331 -3.63 0.26 14.28
CA TYR A 331 -4.12 1.53 14.82
C TYR A 331 -4.80 2.38 13.74
N VAL A 332 -4.17 2.54 12.57
CA VAL A 332 -4.75 3.30 11.45
C VAL A 332 -6.05 2.65 10.97
N ALA A 333 -6.07 1.33 10.78
CA ALA A 333 -7.27 0.62 10.39
C ALA A 333 -8.41 0.85 11.39
N SER A 334 -8.13 0.71 12.70
CA SER A 334 -9.14 0.96 13.74
C SER A 334 -9.72 2.38 13.69
N ARG A 335 -8.88 3.40 13.46
CA ARG A 335 -9.34 4.80 13.35
C ARG A 335 -10.09 5.08 12.05
N THR A 336 -9.71 4.44 10.95
CA THR A 336 -10.31 4.71 9.64
C THR A 336 -11.74 4.17 9.56
N TYR A 337 -12.02 3.02 10.18
CA TYR A 337 -13.37 2.45 10.20
C TYR A 337 -14.32 3.09 11.23
N MET A 338 -13.80 3.80 12.24
CA MET A 338 -14.66 4.54 13.19
C MET A 338 -15.06 5.93 12.69
N VAL A 339 -14.25 6.59 11.85
CA VAL A 339 -14.52 7.97 11.37
C VAL A 339 -15.64 8.04 10.32
N THR A 340 -15.94 6.94 9.63
CA THR A 340 -16.98 6.88 8.60
C THR A 340 -18.42 6.99 9.14
N SER A 341 -18.64 6.95 10.45
CA SER A 341 -19.97 7.14 11.05
C SER A 341 -20.34 8.61 11.33
N SER A 342 -19.40 9.56 11.23
CA SER A 342 -19.57 10.91 11.79
C SER A 342 -19.90 12.02 10.78
N PHE A 343 -20.07 11.71 9.49
CA PHE A 343 -20.30 12.74 8.45
C PHE A 343 -21.78 13.14 8.22
N GLY A 344 -22.70 12.68 9.07
CA GLY A 344 -24.15 12.79 8.85
C GLY A 344 -24.91 13.91 9.56
N GLN A 345 -24.29 14.77 10.39
CA GLN A 345 -25.03 15.80 11.12
C GLN A 345 -24.37 17.17 11.06
N ILE A 346 -24.72 17.92 10.03
CA ILE A 346 -24.63 19.38 9.99
C ILE A 346 -26.08 19.85 10.04
N TYR A 347 -26.56 20.30 11.21
CA TYR A 347 -27.58 21.36 11.44
C TYR A 347 -28.17 21.23 12.85
N GLY A 348 -27.69 22.08 13.77
CA GLY A 348 -28.51 22.64 14.86
C GLY A 348 -28.47 21.96 16.24
N ALA A 349 -28.23 22.80 17.24
CA ALA A 349 -28.49 22.65 18.67
C ALA A 349 -27.45 21.87 19.53
N VAL A 350 -26.86 22.65 20.44
CA VAL A 350 -25.96 22.25 21.52
C VAL A 350 -26.73 21.44 22.56
N GLN A 351 -26.67 20.13 22.46
CA GLN A 351 -26.72 19.23 23.61
C GLN A 351 -25.56 18.26 23.45
N LEU A 352 -24.64 18.22 24.42
CA LEU A 352 -23.50 17.33 24.38
C LEU A 352 -24.03 15.89 24.30
N SER A 353 -23.76 15.25 23.16
CA SER A 353 -24.08 13.85 22.89
C SER A 353 -23.37 12.95 23.90
N PRO A 354 -23.93 11.77 24.27
CA PRO A 354 -23.24 10.78 25.09
C PRO A 354 -21.85 10.39 24.54
N GLU A 355 -21.63 10.59 23.24
CA GLU A 355 -20.34 10.40 22.58
C GLU A 355 -19.30 11.47 22.98
N GLU A 356 -19.73 12.69 23.27
CA GLU A 356 -18.83 13.77 23.71
C GLU A 356 -18.40 13.57 25.18
N GLU A 357 -19.25 12.92 25.99
CA GLU A 357 -18.87 12.45 27.33
C GLU A 357 -17.88 11.29 27.28
N ASP A 358 -17.99 10.40 26.29
CA ASP A 358 -17.01 9.35 26.05
C ASP A 358 -15.69 9.91 25.51
N VAL A 359 -15.71 10.89 24.60
CA VAL A 359 -14.51 11.61 24.15
C VAL A 359 -13.86 12.36 25.32
N ARG A 360 -14.63 12.95 26.24
CA ARG A 360 -14.08 13.56 27.45
C ARG A 360 -13.50 12.53 28.42
N ARG A 361 -14.11 11.35 28.57
CA ARG A 361 -13.56 10.23 29.35
C ARG A 361 -12.27 9.73 28.73
N GLU A 362 -12.23 9.60 27.41
CA GLU A 362 -11.07 9.14 26.66
C GLU A 362 -9.93 10.17 26.70
N ILE A 363 -10.23 11.47 26.57
CA ILE A 363 -9.25 12.55 26.76
C ILE A 363 -8.73 12.57 28.21
N ARG A 364 -9.57 12.32 29.21
CA ARG A 364 -9.14 12.23 30.61
C ARG A 364 -8.26 10.99 30.85
N ALA A 365 -8.58 9.86 30.23
CA ALA A 365 -7.79 8.63 30.27
C ALA A 365 -6.45 8.78 29.53
N LEU A 366 -6.46 9.35 28.33
CA LEU A 366 -5.27 9.66 27.52
C LEU A 366 -4.37 10.69 28.21
N LYS A 367 -4.95 11.69 28.86
CA LYS A 367 -4.17 12.68 29.63
C LYS A 367 -3.55 12.04 30.87
N GLY A 368 -4.25 11.15 31.56
CA GLY A 368 -3.69 10.34 32.65
C GLY A 368 -2.57 9.41 32.16
N LEU A 369 -2.75 8.77 31.00
CA LEU A 369 -1.76 7.90 30.38
C LEU A 369 -0.52 8.68 29.95
N VAL A 370 -0.70 9.83 29.27
CA VAL A 370 0.40 10.66 28.73
C VAL A 370 1.14 11.41 29.82
N LEU A 371 0.48 11.84 30.90
CA LEU A 371 1.18 12.43 32.05
C LEU A 371 1.89 11.38 32.91
N ASN A 372 1.48 10.11 32.85
CA ASN A 372 2.18 8.99 33.50
C ASN A 372 3.31 8.36 32.64
N ARG A 373 3.61 8.94 31.46
CA ARG A 373 4.68 8.45 30.54
C ARG A 373 6.11 8.77 30.96
N ARG A 374 6.33 9.45 32.09
CA ARG A 374 7.70 9.70 32.58
C ARG A 374 8.40 8.46 33.16
N THR A 375 7.74 7.30 33.18
CA THR A 375 8.23 6.05 33.79
C THR A 375 8.58 4.94 32.78
N PHE A 376 8.44 5.15 31.46
CA PHE A 376 8.60 4.07 30.45
C PHE A 376 9.83 4.16 29.54
N ILE A 377 10.86 4.93 29.92
CA ILE A 377 12.18 4.75 29.29
C ILE A 377 13.04 3.94 30.26
N PRO A 378 13.14 2.60 30.13
CA PRO A 378 14.18 1.87 30.84
C PRO A 378 15.53 2.51 30.45
N PRO A 379 16.41 2.82 31.42
CA PRO A 379 17.69 3.43 31.13
C PRO A 379 18.45 2.50 30.19
N VAL A 380 18.66 2.95 28.96
CA VAL A 380 19.54 2.26 28.01
C VAL A 380 20.91 2.22 28.66
N ALA A 381 21.32 1.03 29.12
CA ALA A 381 22.63 0.79 29.66
C ALA A 381 23.66 1.14 28.58
N ARG A 382 24.30 2.30 28.74
CA ARG A 382 25.43 2.72 27.91
C ARG A 382 26.54 1.68 28.13
N PRO A 383 27.03 1.00 27.07
CA PRO A 383 28.12 0.06 27.23
C PRO A 383 29.34 0.79 27.82
N PRO A 384 30.11 0.15 28.72
CA PRO A 384 31.29 0.77 29.30
C PRO A 384 32.25 1.14 28.18
N SER A 385 32.56 2.43 28.09
CA SER A 385 33.65 2.92 27.25
C SER A 385 34.93 2.21 27.70
N VAL A 386 35.45 1.34 26.84
CA VAL A 386 36.78 0.75 27.02
C VAL A 386 37.78 1.90 27.04
N SER A 387 38.32 2.19 28.21
CA SER A 387 39.47 3.07 28.36
C SER A 387 40.65 2.35 27.71
N ILE A 388 41.04 2.83 26.52
CA ILE A 388 42.28 2.44 25.87
C ILE A 388 43.41 2.97 26.76
N ALA A 389 44.05 2.07 27.50
CA ALA A 389 45.25 2.37 28.27
C ALA A 389 46.36 2.81 27.30
N PRO A 390 47.08 3.91 27.58
CA PRO A 390 48.21 4.34 26.77
C PRO A 390 49.35 3.30 26.85
N PRO A 391 50.10 3.11 25.76
CA PRO A 391 51.22 2.17 25.72
C PRO A 391 52.32 2.59 26.70
N GLU A 392 52.67 1.68 27.60
CA GLU A 392 53.86 1.80 28.45
C GLU A 392 55.10 1.91 27.57
N THR A 393 55.81 3.01 27.74
CA THR A 393 57.15 3.23 27.19
C THR A 393 58.14 2.27 27.86
N PRO A 394 58.93 1.48 27.11
CA PRO A 394 59.97 0.65 27.69
C PRO A 394 61.07 1.53 28.28
N GLY A 395 61.31 1.36 29.58
CA GLY A 395 62.39 1.98 30.31
C GLY A 395 63.75 1.52 29.81
N ALA A 396 64.65 2.48 29.67
CA ALA A 396 66.07 2.26 29.47
C ALA A 396 66.69 1.60 30.72
N SER A 397 67.50 0.58 30.49
CA SER A 397 68.54 0.09 31.40
C SER A 397 69.75 -0.30 30.56
#